data_AF-H0EE74-F1
#
_entry.id   AF-H0EE74-F1
#
_cell.length_a   1.000
_cell.length_b   1.000
_cell.length_c   1.000
_cell.angle_alpha   90.00
_cell.angle_beta   90.00
_cell.angle_gamma   90.00
#
_symmetry.space_group_name_H-M   'P 1'
#
loop_
_entity.id
_entity.type
_entity.pdbx_description
1 polymer ?
#
loop_
_entity_poly.entity_id
_entity_poly.type
_entity_poly.pdbx_seq_one_letter_code
_entity_poly.pdbx_strand_id
1 'polypeptide(L)'
;MAVSVARGEQQYFDPEGIPTATEGCKSNALMRCCKDLGVASELWDPRYIRKFMKEKAKQVWVEHVVSKKKKQIWIRKDDEVRYPFKESKFGA
;
A
#
# COMPACT_ATOMS: atom_id res chain seq x y z
N MET A 1 -23.68 11.23 10.53
CA MET A 1 -22.35 10.81 11.02
C MET A 1 -22.43 9.36 11.43
N ALA A 2 -21.85 8.44 10.67
CA ALA A 2 -21.70 7.06 11.11
C ALA A 2 -20.53 7.02 12.10
N VAL A 3 -20.80 6.80 13.37
CA VAL A 3 -19.78 6.63 14.41
C VAL A 3 -19.33 5.18 14.36
N SER A 4 -18.07 4.94 14.01
CA SER A 4 -17.44 3.62 13.98
C SER A 4 -17.39 3.03 15.40
N VAL A 5 -18.22 2.02 15.69
CA VAL A 5 -18.19 1.34 16.99
C VAL A 5 -17.27 0.13 16.89
N ALA A 6 -16.23 0.09 17.72
CA ALA A 6 -15.39 -1.09 17.92
C ALA A 6 -15.66 -1.67 19.31
N ARG A 7 -16.12 -2.93 19.36
CA ARG A 7 -16.32 -3.67 20.60
C ARG A 7 -15.24 -4.74 20.68
N GLY A 8 -14.38 -4.66 21.68
CA GLY A 8 -13.41 -5.71 21.96
C GLY A 8 -14.14 -6.98 22.36
N GLU A 9 -13.82 -8.09 21.70
CA GLU A 9 -14.42 -9.40 21.96
C GLU A 9 -13.75 -10.12 23.15
N GLN A 10 -13.13 -9.38 24.07
CA GLN A 10 -12.57 -9.96 25.28
C GLN A 10 -13.64 -9.89 26.38
N GLN A 11 -14.17 -11.04 26.79
CA GLN A 11 -15.03 -11.10 27.96
C GLN A 11 -14.18 -10.73 29.19
N TYR A 12 -14.57 -9.63 29.82
CA TYR A 12 -13.91 -9.05 30.99
C TYR A 12 -14.11 -9.97 32.20
N PHE A 13 -13.06 -10.69 32.59
CA PHE A 13 -13.09 -11.53 33.81
C PHE A 13 -11.87 -11.34 34.75
N ASP A 14 -10.82 -10.60 34.36
CA ASP A 14 -9.62 -10.42 35.21
C ASP A 14 -8.87 -9.09 34.95
N PRO A 15 -8.35 -8.38 35.98
CA PRO A 15 -7.62 -7.10 35.82
C PRO A 15 -6.31 -7.18 35.03
N GLU A 16 -5.69 -8.37 34.92
CA GLU A 16 -4.45 -8.55 34.12
C GLU A 16 -4.70 -8.48 32.60
N GLY A 17 -5.94 -8.68 32.13
CA GLY A 17 -6.30 -8.67 30.71
C GLY A 17 -6.57 -7.28 30.10
N ILE A 18 -6.48 -6.21 30.90
CA ILE A 18 -6.79 -4.82 30.48
C ILE A 18 -5.91 -4.33 29.31
N PRO A 19 -4.58 -4.59 29.28
CA PRO A 19 -3.73 -4.16 28.17
C PRO A 19 -4.14 -4.84 26.86
N THR A 20 -4.37 -6.16 26.88
CA THR A 20 -4.76 -6.95 25.71
C THR A 20 -6.12 -6.55 25.15
N ALA A 21 -7.11 -6.30 26.02
CA ALA A 21 -8.42 -5.82 25.61
C ALA A 21 -8.34 -4.42 24.97
N THR A 22 -7.48 -3.54 25.50
CA THR A 22 -7.27 -2.18 24.99
C THR A 22 -6.58 -2.20 23.61
N GLU A 23 -5.55 -3.02 23.44
CA GLU A 23 -4.87 -3.18 22.14
C GLU A 23 -5.77 -3.84 21.08
N GLY A 24 -6.62 -4.80 21.49
CA GLY A 24 -7.64 -5.40 20.64
C GLY A 24 -8.69 -4.39 20.15
N CYS A 25 -9.20 -3.54 21.05
CA CYS A 25 -10.08 -2.44 20.70
C CYS A 25 -9.42 -1.43 19.75
N LYS A 26 -8.16 -1.04 20.02
CA LYS A 26 -7.40 -0.09 19.19
C LYS A 26 -7.20 -0.58 17.77
N SER A 27 -6.79 -1.85 17.60
CA SER A 27 -6.53 -2.44 16.29
C SER A 27 -7.81 -2.61 15.47
N ASN A 28 -8.91 -3.01 16.13
CA ASN A 28 -10.21 -3.18 15.48
C ASN A 28 -10.84 -1.83 15.10
N ALA A 29 -10.71 -0.81 15.97
CA ALA A 29 -11.15 0.55 15.66
C ALA A 29 -10.41 1.13 14.46
N LEU A 30 -9.07 1.00 14.41
CA LEU A 30 -8.26 1.53 13.32
C LEU A 30 -8.68 0.96 11.96
N MET A 31 -8.82 -0.36 11.85
CA MET A 31 -9.21 -1.02 10.61
C MET A 31 -10.62 -0.60 10.14
N ARG A 32 -11.56 -0.39 11.08
CA ARG A 32 -12.92 0.10 10.78
C ARG A 32 -12.92 1.57 10.36
N CYS A 33 -12.17 2.42 11.05
CA CYS A 33 -12.03 3.83 10.69
C CYS A 33 -11.39 3.99 9.29
N CYS A 34 -10.36 3.21 8.95
CA CYS A 34 -9.76 3.24 7.61
C CYS A 34 -10.74 2.83 6.50
N LYS A 35 -11.69 1.93 6.82
CA LYS A 35 -12.76 1.52 5.91
C LYS A 35 -13.84 2.59 5.76
N ASP A 36 -14.31 3.17 6.87
CA ASP A 36 -15.35 4.20 6.88
C ASP A 36 -14.89 5.50 6.23
N LEU A 37 -13.63 5.88 6.45
CA LEU A 37 -12.98 7.00 5.75
C LEU A 37 -12.76 6.73 4.26
N GLY A 38 -12.95 5.49 3.80
CA GLY A 38 -12.79 5.14 2.40
C GLY A 38 -11.35 5.24 1.90
N VAL A 39 -10.34 5.16 2.78
CA VAL A 39 -8.91 5.32 2.41
C VAL A 39 -8.53 4.37 1.27
N ALA A 40 -9.02 3.12 1.31
CA ALA A 40 -8.82 2.18 0.22
C ALA A 40 -9.51 2.64 -1.09
N SER A 41 -10.74 3.14 -1.01
CA SER A 41 -11.48 3.63 -2.19
C SER A 41 -10.79 4.84 -2.83
N GLU A 42 -10.24 5.76 -2.03
CA GLU A 42 -9.50 6.92 -2.54
C GLU A 42 -8.19 6.52 -3.21
N LEU A 43 -7.47 5.54 -2.64
CA LEU A 43 -6.23 5.01 -3.24
C LEU A 43 -6.48 4.32 -4.59
N TRP A 44 -7.65 3.70 -4.77
CA TRP A 44 -8.07 3.06 -6.02
C TRP A 44 -8.74 4.02 -7.00
N ASP A 45 -8.94 5.30 -6.66
CA ASP A 45 -9.48 6.29 -7.58
C ASP A 45 -8.49 6.48 -8.76
N PRO A 46 -8.93 6.32 -10.02
CA PRO A 46 -8.10 6.57 -11.20
C PRO A 46 -7.41 7.94 -11.21
N ARG A 47 -8.02 8.96 -10.58
CA ARG A 47 -7.42 10.30 -10.45
C ARG A 47 -6.21 10.29 -9.54
N TYR A 48 -6.31 9.63 -8.38
CA TYR A 48 -5.21 9.48 -7.44
C TYR A 48 -4.07 8.67 -8.08
N ILE A 49 -4.37 7.53 -8.70
CA ILE A 49 -3.38 6.67 -9.36
C ILE A 49 -2.62 7.44 -10.44
N ARG A 50 -3.31 8.20 -11.31
CA ARG A 50 -2.66 8.99 -12.36
C ARG A 50 -1.74 10.07 -11.79
N LYS A 51 -2.19 10.80 -10.76
CA LYS A 51 -1.37 11.83 -10.09
C LYS A 51 -0.14 11.20 -9.43
N PHE A 52 -0.34 10.10 -8.71
CA PHE A 52 0.73 9.34 -8.07
C PHE A 52 1.74 8.80 -9.09
N MET A 53 1.29 8.19 -10.18
CA MET A 53 2.18 7.71 -11.24
C MET A 53 2.99 8.85 -11.87
N LYS A 54 2.40 10.04 -12.07
CA LYS A 54 3.13 11.21 -12.60
C LYS A 54 4.18 11.74 -11.61
N GLU A 55 3.85 11.82 -10.34
CA GLU A 55 4.71 12.42 -9.31
C GLU A 55 5.77 11.45 -8.79
N LYS A 56 5.46 10.16 -8.67
CA LYS A 56 6.26 9.16 -7.94
C LYS A 56 6.70 7.96 -8.79
N ALA A 57 6.17 7.76 -9.99
CA ALA A 57 6.64 6.70 -10.89
C ALA A 57 7.49 7.26 -12.04
N LYS A 58 8.40 6.45 -12.56
CA LYS A 58 9.18 6.68 -13.77
C LYS A 58 9.00 5.48 -14.69
N GLN A 59 8.85 5.75 -15.97
CA GLN A 59 8.75 4.71 -16.99
C GLN A 59 10.14 4.42 -17.53
N VAL A 60 10.60 3.17 -17.37
CA VAL A 60 11.98 2.78 -17.72
C VAL A 60 11.96 1.60 -18.68
N TRP A 61 12.79 1.71 -19.72
CA TRP A 61 13.06 0.60 -20.62
C TRP A 61 14.01 -0.36 -19.94
N VAL A 62 13.57 -1.60 -19.79
CA VAL A 62 14.38 -2.66 -19.21
C VAL A 62 14.64 -3.76 -20.21
N GLU A 63 15.83 -4.33 -20.13
CA GLU A 63 16.23 -5.52 -20.88
C GLU A 63 16.39 -6.70 -19.92
N HIS A 64 15.76 -7.83 -20.26
CA HIS A 64 15.93 -9.06 -19.50
C HIS A 64 17.31 -9.66 -19.78
N VAL A 65 18.14 -9.82 -18.74
CA VAL A 65 19.56 -10.21 -18.87
C VAL A 65 19.76 -11.53 -19.61
N VAL A 66 18.84 -12.49 -19.44
CA VAL A 66 18.98 -13.84 -20.03
C VAL A 66 18.31 -13.96 -21.40
N SER A 67 17.20 -13.26 -21.63
CA SER A 67 16.38 -13.44 -22.85
C SER A 67 16.53 -12.29 -23.83
N LYS A 68 17.25 -11.22 -23.45
CA LYS A 68 17.44 -9.97 -24.21
C LYS A 68 16.13 -9.31 -24.67
N LYS A 69 15.00 -9.72 -24.08
CA LYS A 69 13.69 -9.13 -24.37
C LYS A 69 13.63 -7.76 -23.71
N LYS A 70 13.33 -6.75 -24.51
CA LYS A 70 13.09 -5.39 -24.04
C LYS A 70 11.62 -5.26 -23.65
N LYS A 71 11.37 -4.69 -22.49
CA LYS A 71 10.03 -4.35 -22.02
C LYS A 71 10.07 -2.99 -21.35
N GLN A 72 8.97 -2.26 -21.46
CA GLN A 72 8.80 -1.03 -20.70
C GLN A 72 8.10 -1.35 -19.37
N ILE A 73 8.68 -0.90 -18.26
CA ILE A 73 8.10 -1.10 -16.92
C ILE A 73 7.95 0.24 -16.21
N TRP A 74 7.02 0.28 -15.26
CA TRP A 74 6.86 1.39 -14.33
C TRP A 74 7.53 1.02 -13.02
N ILE A 75 8.45 1.87 -12.58
CA ILE A 75 9.11 1.74 -11.28
C ILE A 75 8.93 3.03 -10.48
N ARG A 76 8.96 2.93 -9.15
CA ARG A 76 8.96 4.13 -8.31
C ARG A 76 10.26 4.90 -8.56
N LYS A 77 10.23 6.23 -8.46
CA LYS A 77 11.40 7.07 -8.71
C LYS A 77 12.58 6.70 -7.81
N ASP A 78 12.28 6.35 -6.56
CA ASP A 78 13.26 5.97 -5.53
C ASP A 78 13.75 4.53 -5.64
N ASP A 79 13.19 3.73 -6.55
CA ASP A 79 13.53 2.31 -6.70
C ASP A 79 14.43 2.08 -7.93
N GLU A 80 15.30 1.08 -7.81
CA GLU A 80 16.24 0.68 -8.85
C GLU A 80 15.73 -0.55 -9.60
N VAL A 81 16.16 -0.73 -10.85
CA VAL A 81 15.78 -1.92 -11.61
C VAL A 81 16.46 -3.16 -11.01
N ARG A 82 15.64 -4.04 -10.42
CA ARG A 82 16.08 -5.30 -9.83
C ARG A 82 16.30 -6.39 -10.88
N TYR A 83 17.28 -7.26 -10.64
CA TYR A 83 17.48 -8.50 -11.38
C TYR A 83 16.17 -9.29 -11.51
N PRO A 84 15.82 -9.87 -12.67
CA PRO A 84 16.65 -10.16 -13.86
C PRO A 84 16.63 -9.06 -14.94
N PHE A 85 16.15 -7.87 -14.62
CA PHE A 85 16.06 -6.74 -15.55
C PHE A 85 17.25 -5.80 -15.37
N LYS A 86 17.72 -5.17 -16.45
CA LYS A 86 18.70 -4.06 -16.42
C LYS A 86 18.15 -2.87 -17.18
N GLU A 87 18.47 -1.66 -16.73
CA GLU A 87 18.10 -0.43 -17.44
C GLU A 87 18.75 -0.39 -18.83
N SER A 88 17.91 -0.32 -19.87
CA SER A 88 18.35 -0.15 -21.26
C SER A 88 18.36 1.35 -21.58
N LYS A 89 19.55 1.97 -21.59
CA LYS A 89 19.77 3.41 -21.87
C LYS A 89 19.60 3.81 -23.36
N PHE A 90 18.71 3.17 -24.10
CA PHE A 90 18.41 3.55 -25.49
C PHE A 90 17.06 4.27 -25.54
N GLY A 91 17.11 5.60 -25.51
CA GLY A 91 15.97 6.50 -25.62
C GLY A 91 16.37 7.92 -25.24
N ALA A 92 17.21 8.54 -26.06
CA ALA A 92 17.21 10.00 -26.22
C ALA A 92 16.02 10.39 -27.11
#